data_AF-A0A142Y8Z0-F1
#
_entry.id   AF-A0A142Y8Z0-F1
#
_cell.length_a   1.000
_cell.length_b   1.000
_cell.length_c   1.000
_cell.angle_alpha   90.00
_cell.angle_beta   90.00
_cell.angle_gamma   90.00
#
_symmetry.space_group_name_H-M   'P 1'
#
loop_
_entity.id
_entity.type
_entity.pdbx_description
1 polymer ?
#
loop_
_entity_poly.entity_id
_entity_poly.type
_entity_poly.pdbx_seq_one_letter_code
_entity_poly.pdbx_strand_id
1 'polypeptide(L)'
;MRSANPYSPPREYVTTGSVAQEHLAEYDRISPVAFIVLPLIFGIVGFIGYLVLAFALNTYGIVTQPFLSYGQQAVFISLPICTLLTTSVGLASAFIVAGHRFFAALLFTVTAAAGYAITSSLWNAQIAQYGSDPSEMVLYYPPAGYSAIPGILAISSFILALARAIEREPSPEPMYSQITALPSNSSPLEIVTFLE
;
A
#
# COMPACT_ATOMS: atom_id res chain seq x y z
N MET A 1 22.13 -57.09 26.94
CA MET A 1 21.16 -56.57 25.95
C MET A 1 20.25 -55.58 26.67
N ARG A 2 20.38 -54.27 26.41
CA ARG A 2 19.57 -53.22 27.08
C ARG A 2 18.28 -53.03 26.30
N SER A 3 17.13 -53.17 26.97
CA SER A 3 15.82 -52.95 26.38
C SER A 3 15.65 -51.48 26.01
N ALA A 4 15.26 -51.23 24.77
CA ALA A 4 14.86 -49.91 24.30
C ALA A 4 13.52 -49.54 24.96
N ASN A 5 13.47 -48.39 25.61
CA ASN A 5 12.25 -47.88 26.26
C ASN A 5 11.23 -47.47 25.18
N PRO A 6 10.04 -48.12 25.11
CA PRO A 6 9.02 -47.85 24.10
C PRO A 6 8.31 -46.49 24.26
N TYR A 7 8.57 -45.76 25.35
CA TYR A 7 7.99 -44.43 25.62
C TYR A 7 8.95 -43.27 25.36
N SER A 8 9.94 -43.45 24.49
CA SER A 8 10.79 -42.34 24.08
C SER A 8 9.99 -41.47 23.09
N PRO A 9 9.71 -40.19 23.41
CA PRO A 9 9.03 -39.31 22.45
C PRO A 9 9.87 -39.21 21.17
N PRO A 10 9.25 -39.01 20.00
CA PRO A 10 9.98 -38.82 18.76
C PRO A 10 10.99 -37.70 18.98
N ARG A 11 12.28 -37.97 18.74
CA ARG A 11 13.26 -36.90 18.67
C ARG A 11 12.85 -36.02 17.49
N GLU A 12 12.27 -34.86 17.80
CA GLU A 12 12.06 -33.81 16.82
C GLU A 12 13.39 -33.54 16.13
N TYR A 13 13.39 -33.65 14.81
CA TYR A 13 14.54 -33.31 13.99
C TYR A 13 14.81 -31.82 14.13
N VAL A 14 15.71 -31.44 15.04
CA VAL A 14 16.29 -30.09 15.09
C VAL A 14 17.24 -29.94 13.90
N THR A 15 16.69 -29.76 12.70
CA THR A 15 17.50 -29.46 11.51
C THR A 15 16.71 -28.72 10.41
N THR A 16 15.86 -27.77 10.79
CA THR A 16 15.29 -26.78 9.84
C THR A 16 15.06 -25.41 10.49
N GLY A 17 15.65 -25.17 11.68
CA GLY A 17 15.55 -23.88 12.37
C GLY A 17 16.52 -22.81 11.87
N SER A 18 17.67 -23.17 11.26
CA SER A 18 18.70 -22.16 10.95
C SER A 18 18.37 -21.27 9.76
N VAL A 19 17.78 -21.82 8.68
CA VAL A 19 17.53 -21.04 7.45
C VAL A 19 16.33 -20.11 7.58
N ALA A 20 15.25 -20.56 8.24
CA ALA A 20 14.08 -19.72 8.48
C ALA A 20 14.36 -18.61 9.50
N GLN A 21 15.23 -18.88 10.48
CA GLN A 21 15.58 -17.91 11.54
C GLN A 21 16.60 -16.87 11.06
N GLU A 22 17.50 -17.21 10.13
CA GLU A 22 18.34 -16.22 9.41
C GLU A 22 17.49 -15.28 8.54
N HIS A 23 16.52 -15.81 7.78
CA HIS A 23 15.63 -14.96 6.96
C HIS A 23 14.74 -14.03 7.79
N LEU A 24 14.28 -14.45 8.97
CA LEU A 24 13.53 -13.60 9.89
C LEU A 24 14.42 -12.50 10.51
N ALA A 25 15.65 -12.83 10.89
CA ALA A 25 16.61 -11.86 11.44
C ALA A 25 17.08 -10.83 10.41
N GLU A 26 17.21 -11.23 9.14
CA GLU A 26 17.55 -10.34 8.03
C GLU A 26 16.40 -9.38 7.68
N TYR A 27 15.15 -9.87 7.70
CA TYR A 27 13.95 -9.05 7.48
C TYR A 27 13.76 -7.99 8.57
N ASP A 28 14.08 -8.34 9.83
CA ASP A 28 13.99 -7.43 10.99
C ASP A 28 15.04 -6.29 10.91
N ARG A 29 16.19 -6.55 10.27
CA ARG A 29 17.28 -5.58 10.10
C ARG A 29 17.12 -4.65 8.89
N ILE A 30 16.48 -5.12 7.81
CA ILE A 30 16.23 -4.34 6.59
C ILE A 30 15.12 -3.31 6.80
N SER A 31 14.11 -3.64 7.61
CA SER A 31 12.96 -2.79 7.91
C SER A 31 13.31 -1.34 8.32
N PRO A 32 14.14 -1.09 9.36
CA PRO A 32 14.41 0.28 9.82
C PRO A 32 15.21 1.14 8.83
N VAL A 33 16.09 0.53 8.02
CA VAL A 33 16.87 1.25 7.01
C VAL A 33 15.95 1.79 5.91
N ALA A 34 14.94 1.02 5.52
CA ALA A 34 13.98 1.43 4.50
C ALA A 34 13.17 2.68 4.93
N PHE A 35 12.82 2.81 6.21
CA PHE A 35 12.13 3.98 6.76
C PHE A 35 12.95 5.26 6.76
N ILE A 36 14.27 5.19 6.55
CA ILE A 36 15.14 6.36 6.45
C ILE A 36 15.50 6.62 4.99
N VAL A 37 15.94 5.58 4.28
CA VAL A 37 16.49 5.72 2.93
C VAL A 37 15.41 6.05 1.90
N LEU A 38 14.23 5.40 1.97
CA LEU A 38 13.18 5.65 0.99
C LEU A 38 12.58 7.06 1.08
N PRO A 39 12.22 7.60 2.26
CA PRO A 39 11.78 8.99 2.36
C PRO A 39 12.83 9.98 1.86
N LEU A 40 14.12 9.76 2.16
CA LEU A 40 15.21 10.62 1.69
C LEU A 40 15.35 10.60 0.15
N ILE A 41 15.39 9.41 -0.46
CA ILE A 41 15.49 9.27 -1.91
C ILE A 41 14.31 9.95 -2.59
N PHE A 42 13.08 9.67 -2.13
CA PHE A 42 11.90 10.28 -2.73
C PHE A 42 11.84 11.79 -2.49
N GLY A 43 12.24 12.27 -1.32
CA GLY A 43 12.34 13.71 -1.04
C GLY A 43 13.32 14.41 -1.99
N ILE A 44 14.50 13.83 -2.21
CA ILE A 44 15.47 14.35 -3.19
C ILE A 44 14.89 14.35 -4.60
N VAL A 45 14.22 13.25 -5.00
CA VAL A 45 13.57 13.14 -6.31
C VAL A 45 12.46 14.19 -6.47
N GLY A 46 11.64 14.44 -5.44
CA GLY A 46 10.61 15.47 -5.49
C GLY A 46 11.18 16.88 -5.55
N PHE A 47 12.25 17.14 -4.81
CA PHE A 47 12.96 18.42 -4.85
C PHE A 47 13.54 18.69 -6.25
N ILE A 48 14.32 17.76 -6.79
CA ILE A 48 14.94 17.89 -8.11
C ILE A 48 13.87 17.91 -9.20
N GLY A 49 12.88 17.02 -9.12
CA GLY A 49 11.79 16.92 -10.07
C GLY A 49 10.94 18.19 -10.11
N TYR A 50 10.69 18.83 -8.97
CA TYR A 50 10.03 20.14 -8.93
C TYR A 50 10.87 21.20 -9.66
N LEU A 51 12.17 21.30 -9.38
CA LEU A 51 13.03 22.27 -10.04
C LEU A 51 13.04 22.08 -11.56
N VAL A 52 13.20 20.84 -12.03
CA VAL A 52 13.17 20.53 -13.47
C VAL A 52 11.83 20.92 -14.09
N LEU A 53 10.71 20.59 -13.44
CA LEU A 53 9.38 20.93 -13.94
C LEU A 53 9.14 22.45 -13.95
N ALA A 54 9.55 23.15 -12.91
CA ALA A 54 9.45 24.60 -12.82
C ALA A 54 10.29 25.30 -13.91
N PHE A 55 11.52 24.82 -14.15
CA PHE A 55 12.37 25.31 -15.24
C PHE A 55 11.76 25.05 -16.61
N ALA A 56 11.19 23.86 -16.84
CA ALA A 56 10.52 23.52 -18.09
C ALA A 56 9.32 24.45 -18.33
N LEU A 57 8.43 24.60 -17.34
CA LEU A 57 7.24 25.46 -17.44
C LEU A 57 7.61 26.92 -17.68
N ASN A 58 8.69 27.42 -17.06
CA ASN A 58 9.20 28.77 -17.31
C ASN A 58 9.75 28.94 -18.74
N THR A 59 10.45 27.92 -19.26
CA THR A 59 11.08 27.96 -20.60
C THR A 59 10.05 27.91 -21.72
N TYR A 60 8.91 27.22 -21.52
CA TYR A 60 7.85 27.11 -22.53
C TYR A 60 6.94 28.36 -22.64
N GLY A 61 7.25 29.45 -21.93
CA GLY A 61 6.66 30.76 -22.22
C GLY A 61 5.17 30.90 -21.91
N ILE A 62 4.60 30.05 -21.05
CA ILE A 62 3.20 30.15 -20.60
C ILE A 62 2.98 31.40 -19.73
N VAL A 63 4.06 32.02 -19.24
CA VAL A 63 4.01 33.14 -18.30
C VAL A 63 4.29 34.47 -19.00
N THR A 64 3.23 35.19 -19.39
CA THR A 64 3.30 36.64 -19.62
C THR A 64 3.66 37.34 -18.31
N GLN A 65 4.45 38.42 -18.39
CA GLN A 65 5.11 39.09 -17.26
C GLN A 65 4.35 38.99 -15.92
N PRO A 66 4.93 38.34 -14.91
CA PRO A 66 4.22 38.08 -13.67
C PRO A 66 3.92 39.34 -12.86
N PHE A 67 2.75 39.41 -12.22
CA PHE A 67 2.40 40.48 -11.27
C PHE A 67 3.15 40.38 -9.92
N LEU A 68 3.79 39.24 -9.62
CA LEU A 68 4.46 38.94 -8.33
C LEU A 68 5.84 38.27 -8.53
N SER A 69 6.65 38.22 -7.47
CA SER A 69 7.92 37.48 -7.42
C SER A 69 7.66 35.97 -7.31
N TYR A 70 7.31 35.32 -8.42
CA TYR A 70 6.95 33.89 -8.47
C TYR A 70 8.11 32.97 -8.08
N GLY A 71 9.35 33.36 -8.35
CA GLY A 71 10.53 32.57 -7.97
C GLY A 71 10.61 32.34 -6.45
N GLN A 72 10.24 33.34 -5.65
CA GLN A 72 10.26 33.22 -4.19
C GLN A 72 9.10 32.33 -3.70
N GLN A 73 7.88 32.55 -4.18
CA GLN A 73 6.74 31.72 -3.75
C GLN A 73 6.87 30.26 -4.20
N ALA A 74 7.38 30.02 -5.41
CA ALA A 74 7.69 28.69 -5.93
C ALA A 74 8.67 27.94 -5.01
N VAL A 75 9.74 28.62 -4.59
CA VAL A 75 10.79 28.04 -3.74
C VAL A 75 10.33 27.89 -2.28
N PHE A 76 9.54 28.81 -1.74
CA PHE A 76 9.14 28.80 -0.33
C PHE A 76 7.85 28.04 -0.04
N ILE A 77 6.99 27.82 -1.03
CA ILE A 77 5.69 27.17 -0.85
C ILE A 77 5.62 25.87 -1.64
N SER A 78 5.69 25.94 -2.97
CA SER A 78 5.43 24.77 -3.82
C SER A 78 6.51 23.70 -3.72
N LEU A 79 7.78 24.10 -3.68
CA LEU A 79 8.90 23.16 -3.57
C LEU A 79 8.87 22.37 -2.24
N PRO A 80 8.68 23.00 -1.06
CA PRO A 80 8.52 22.27 0.19
C PRO A 80 7.32 21.32 0.16
N ILE A 81 6.19 21.75 -0.40
CA ILE A 81 5.00 20.88 -0.53
C ILE A 81 5.32 19.66 -1.40
N CYS A 82 5.93 19.82 -2.57
CA CYS A 82 6.29 18.70 -3.44
C CYS A 82 7.29 17.74 -2.77
N THR A 83 8.26 18.30 -2.05
CA THR A 83 9.26 17.53 -1.29
C THR A 83 8.59 16.73 -0.17
N LEU A 84 7.66 17.32 0.58
CA LEU A 84 6.94 16.62 1.64
C LEU A 84 6.01 15.53 1.10
N LEU A 85 5.32 15.80 -0.01
CA LEU A 85 4.45 14.80 -0.65
C LEU A 85 5.25 13.59 -1.12
N THR A 86 6.36 13.81 -1.82
CA THR A 86 7.23 12.73 -2.29
C THR A 86 7.91 12.00 -1.13
N THR A 87 8.40 12.71 -0.11
CA THR A 87 8.93 12.09 1.12
C THR A 87 7.89 11.17 1.77
N SER A 88 6.63 11.60 1.82
CA SER A 88 5.52 10.79 2.35
C SER A 88 5.22 9.55 1.49
N VAL A 89 5.37 9.65 0.16
CA VAL A 89 5.33 8.50 -0.77
C VAL A 89 6.49 7.53 -0.49
N GLY A 90 7.69 8.04 -0.23
CA GLY A 90 8.83 7.22 0.19
C GLY A 90 8.56 6.49 1.51
N LEU A 91 7.92 7.16 2.46
CA LEU A 91 7.51 6.56 3.74
C LEU A 91 6.45 5.47 3.55
N ALA A 92 5.45 5.71 2.69
CA ALA A 92 4.45 4.70 2.34
C ALA A 92 5.09 3.48 1.65
N SER A 93 6.09 3.71 0.80
CA SER A 93 6.85 2.65 0.16
C SER A 93 7.65 1.82 1.17
N ALA A 94 8.20 2.44 2.22
CA ALA A 94 8.86 1.72 3.30
C ALA A 94 7.92 0.76 4.04
N PHE A 95 6.67 1.17 4.28
CA PHE A 95 5.65 0.26 4.83
C PHE A 95 5.35 -0.95 3.92
N ILE A 96 5.44 -0.80 2.59
CA ILE A 96 5.31 -1.93 1.66
C ILE A 96 6.47 -2.90 1.84
N VAL A 97 7.71 -2.38 1.91
CA VAL A 97 8.92 -3.18 2.09
C VAL A 97 8.89 -3.95 3.41
N ALA A 98 8.37 -3.33 4.47
CA ALA A 98 8.18 -3.97 5.77
C ALA A 98 6.98 -4.94 5.84
N GLY A 99 6.26 -5.16 4.73
CA GLY A 99 5.11 -6.07 4.66
C GLY A 99 3.78 -5.47 5.18
N HIS A 100 3.79 -4.23 5.67
CA HIS A 100 2.64 -3.51 6.20
C HIS A 100 1.80 -2.82 5.12
N ARG A 101 1.25 -3.61 4.18
CA ARG A 101 0.54 -3.10 2.99
C ARG A 101 -0.68 -2.22 3.29
N PHE A 102 -1.39 -2.51 4.39
CA PHE A 102 -2.54 -1.69 4.81
C PHE A 102 -2.11 -0.26 5.18
N PHE A 103 -1.05 -0.12 5.98
CA PHE A 103 -0.52 1.18 6.37
C PHE A 103 0.05 1.95 5.19
N ALA A 104 0.69 1.27 4.23
CA ALA A 104 1.13 1.89 2.98
C ALA A 104 -0.03 2.46 2.17
N ALA A 105 -1.11 1.68 1.97
CA ALA A 105 -2.29 2.13 1.23
C ALA A 105 -2.99 3.31 1.92
N LEU A 106 -3.12 3.25 3.25
CA LEU A 106 -3.64 4.37 4.04
C LEU A 106 -2.78 5.62 3.85
N LEU A 107 -1.46 5.49 3.94
CA LEU A 107 -0.55 6.62 3.85
C LEU A 107 -0.55 7.24 2.44
N PHE A 108 -0.63 6.43 1.37
CA PHE A 108 -0.84 6.95 0.01
C PHE A 108 -2.14 7.74 -0.11
N THR A 109 -3.23 7.21 0.46
CA THR A 109 -4.55 7.86 0.42
C THR A 109 -4.52 9.20 1.15
N VAL A 110 -3.97 9.23 2.36
CA VAL A 110 -3.82 10.44 3.15
C VAL A 110 -2.91 11.45 2.46
N THR A 111 -1.78 11.01 1.89
CA THR A 111 -0.85 11.89 1.16
C THR A 111 -1.52 12.52 -0.06
N ALA A 112 -2.27 11.73 -0.83
CA ALA A 112 -3.00 12.23 -1.99
C ALA A 112 -4.09 13.24 -1.60
N ALA A 113 -4.90 12.90 -0.60
CA ALA A 113 -5.98 13.76 -0.11
C ALA A 113 -5.44 15.06 0.48
N ALA A 114 -4.42 14.99 1.33
CA ALA A 114 -3.79 16.15 1.94
C ALA A 114 -3.11 17.04 0.89
N GLY A 115 -2.36 16.45 -0.05
CA GLY A 115 -1.73 17.20 -1.14
C GLY A 115 -2.74 17.94 -2.00
N TYR A 116 -3.83 17.28 -2.38
CA TYR A 116 -4.91 17.91 -3.14
C TYR A 116 -5.62 19.01 -2.34
N ALA A 117 -5.95 18.76 -1.07
CA ALA A 117 -6.63 19.72 -0.21
C ALA A 117 -5.78 20.98 0.04
N ILE A 118 -4.48 20.81 0.32
CA ILE A 118 -3.55 21.94 0.50
C ILE A 118 -3.43 22.74 -0.79
N THR A 119 -3.18 22.05 -1.92
CA THR A 119 -2.99 22.71 -3.21
C THR A 119 -4.24 23.47 -3.66
N SER A 120 -5.42 22.84 -3.57
CA SER A 120 -6.70 23.47 -3.93
C SER A 120 -7.07 24.63 -3.00
N SER A 121 -6.82 24.50 -1.69
CA SER A 121 -7.05 25.58 -0.73
C SER A 121 -6.19 26.80 -1.03
N LEU A 122 -4.88 26.60 -1.24
CA LEU A 122 -3.97 27.70 -1.57
C LEU A 122 -4.31 28.35 -2.91
N TRP A 123 -4.63 27.55 -3.92
CA TRP A 123 -5.00 28.08 -5.23
C TRP A 123 -6.30 28.89 -5.18
N ASN A 124 -7.35 28.36 -4.53
CA ASN A 124 -8.61 29.09 -4.37
C ASN A 124 -8.44 30.39 -3.56
N ALA A 125 -7.61 30.36 -2.51
CA ALA A 125 -7.30 31.56 -1.73
C ALA A 125 -6.57 32.61 -2.58
N GLN A 126 -5.65 32.19 -3.45
CA GLN A 126 -4.93 33.10 -4.33
C GLN A 126 -5.85 33.72 -5.39
N ILE A 127 -6.68 32.92 -6.05
CA ILE A 127 -7.69 33.42 -7.02
C ILE A 127 -8.63 34.43 -6.34
N ALA A 128 -9.09 34.14 -5.13
CA ALA A 128 -10.00 35.02 -4.40
C ALA A 128 -9.36 36.38 -4.03
N GLN A 129 -8.04 36.42 -3.80
CA GLN A 129 -7.33 37.63 -3.40
C GLN A 129 -6.80 38.45 -4.58
N TYR A 130 -6.26 37.79 -5.61
CA TYR A 130 -5.51 38.44 -6.68
C TYR A 130 -6.09 38.21 -8.08
N GLY A 131 -7.14 37.39 -8.21
CA GLY A 131 -7.69 36.97 -9.50
C GLY A 131 -6.93 35.80 -10.11
N SER A 132 -7.38 35.33 -11.28
CA SER A 132 -6.73 34.22 -11.99
C SER A 132 -5.56 34.73 -12.82
N ASP A 133 -4.35 34.26 -12.52
CA ASP A 133 -3.13 34.56 -13.29
C ASP A 133 -2.57 33.26 -13.91
N PRO A 134 -2.27 33.22 -15.23
CA PRO A 134 -1.67 32.05 -15.88
C PRO A 134 -0.37 31.53 -15.23
N SER A 135 0.38 32.41 -14.57
CA SER A 135 1.61 32.05 -13.86
C SER A 135 1.39 31.18 -12.62
N GLU A 136 0.16 31.13 -12.09
CA GLU A 136 -0.24 30.25 -10.97
C GLU A 136 -0.08 28.78 -11.29
N MET A 137 -0.11 28.42 -12.59
CA MET A 137 0.11 27.05 -13.03
C MET A 137 1.47 26.52 -12.56
N VAL A 138 2.51 27.37 -12.55
CA VAL A 138 3.85 26.96 -12.08
C VAL A 138 3.88 26.72 -10.57
N LEU A 139 3.03 27.41 -9.82
CA LEU A 139 2.92 27.25 -8.37
C LEU A 139 2.13 26.00 -7.99
N TYR A 140 0.98 25.77 -8.64
CA TYR A 140 0.00 24.79 -8.15
C TYR A 140 -0.09 23.51 -8.98
N TYR A 141 0.31 23.50 -10.25
CA TYR A 141 0.26 22.27 -11.06
C TYR A 141 1.26 21.22 -10.60
N PRO A 142 2.52 21.57 -10.25
CA PRO A 142 3.44 20.58 -9.72
C PRO A 142 2.89 19.87 -8.47
N PRO A 143 2.54 20.56 -7.36
CA PRO A 143 2.04 19.85 -6.17
C PRO A 143 0.73 19.10 -6.42
N ALA A 144 -0.16 19.60 -7.29
CA ALA A 144 -1.35 18.86 -7.72
C ALA A 144 -0.96 17.54 -8.42
N GLY A 145 -0.01 17.58 -9.38
CA GLY A 145 0.50 16.40 -10.06
C GLY A 145 1.17 15.40 -9.11
N TYR A 146 2.01 15.88 -8.19
CA TYR A 146 2.63 15.04 -7.16
C TYR A 146 1.59 14.41 -6.21
N SER A 147 0.46 15.07 -5.96
CA SER A 147 -0.64 14.52 -5.15
C SER A 147 -1.47 13.45 -5.89
N ALA A 148 -1.54 13.51 -7.22
CA ALA A 148 -2.29 12.55 -8.02
C ALA A 148 -1.60 11.17 -8.06
N ILE A 149 -0.27 11.13 -8.11
CA ILE A 149 0.52 9.88 -8.15
C ILE A 149 0.19 8.92 -6.99
N PRO A 150 0.27 9.31 -5.70
CA PRO A 150 -0.12 8.45 -4.61
C PRO A 150 -1.60 8.06 -4.64
N GLY A 151 -2.48 8.93 -5.17
CA GLY A 151 -3.89 8.61 -5.36
C GLY A 151 -4.10 7.45 -6.34
N ILE A 152 -3.38 7.48 -7.47
CA ILE A 152 -3.37 6.39 -8.44
C ILE A 152 -2.86 5.10 -7.79
N LEU A 153 -1.73 5.17 -7.05
CA LEU A 153 -1.17 4.01 -6.35
C LEU A 153 -2.14 3.43 -5.31
N ALA A 154 -2.84 4.29 -4.55
CA ALA A 154 -3.85 3.87 -3.59
C ALA A 154 -5.00 3.13 -4.30
N ILE A 155 -5.56 3.70 -5.37
CA ILE A 155 -6.65 3.09 -6.15
C ILE A 155 -6.19 1.75 -6.73
N SER A 156 -5.01 1.68 -7.35
CA SER A 156 -4.48 0.43 -7.89
C SER A 156 -4.31 -0.64 -6.81
N SER A 157 -3.83 -0.26 -5.63
CA SER A 157 -3.68 -1.19 -4.50
C SER A 157 -5.03 -1.71 -3.99
N PHE A 158 -6.05 -0.85 -3.98
CA PHE A 158 -7.41 -1.22 -3.59
C PHE A 158 -8.06 -2.17 -4.60
N ILE A 159 -7.96 -1.88 -5.90
CA ILE A 159 -8.47 -2.76 -6.97
C ILE A 159 -7.81 -4.13 -6.90
N LEU A 160 -6.49 -4.21 -6.69
CA LEU A 160 -5.77 -5.47 -6.57
C LEU A 160 -6.19 -6.26 -5.33
N ALA A 161 -6.43 -5.57 -4.21
CA ALA A 161 -6.92 -6.20 -2.99
C ALA A 161 -8.34 -6.76 -3.18
N LEU A 162 -9.22 -6.01 -3.86
CA LEU A 162 -10.58 -6.43 -4.17
C LEU A 162 -10.61 -7.64 -5.12
N ALA A 163 -9.82 -7.63 -6.19
CA ALA A 163 -9.72 -8.76 -7.12
C ALA A 163 -9.33 -10.06 -6.40
N ARG A 164 -8.33 -9.98 -5.51
CA ARG A 164 -7.89 -11.13 -4.69
C ARG A 164 -8.92 -11.57 -3.66
N ALA A 165 -9.77 -10.68 -3.18
CA ALA A 165 -10.85 -11.03 -2.26
C ALA A 165 -11.96 -11.81 -2.97
N ILE A 166 -12.31 -11.41 -4.20
CA ILE A 166 -13.29 -12.09 -5.04
C ILE A 166 -12.79 -13.49 -5.44
N GLU A 167 -11.52 -13.63 -5.83
CA GLU A 167 -10.91 -14.93 -6.13
C GLU A 167 -10.86 -15.89 -4.94
N ARG A 168 -11.01 -15.37 -3.70
CA ARG A 168 -10.99 -16.16 -2.47
C ARG A 168 -12.38 -16.61 -2.01
N GLU A 169 -13.47 -16.24 -2.70
CA GLU A 169 -14.75 -16.85 -2.40
C GLU A 169 -14.67 -18.37 -2.70
N PRO A 170 -14.83 -19.24 -1.69
CA PRO A 170 -14.84 -20.66 -1.93
C PRO A 170 -16.03 -20.96 -2.84
N SER A 171 -15.74 -21.63 -3.97
CA SER A 171 -16.79 -22.24 -4.80
C SER A 171 -17.76 -22.95 -3.86
N PRO A 172 -19.08 -22.67 -3.90
CA PRO A 172 -20.03 -23.36 -3.05
C PRO A 172 -19.85 -24.85 -3.33
N GLU A 173 -19.33 -25.58 -2.34
CA GLU A 173 -19.19 -27.03 -2.47
C GLU A 173 -20.55 -27.56 -2.93
N PRO A 174 -20.61 -28.34 -4.03
CA PRO A 174 -21.86 -28.91 -4.47
C PRO A 174 -22.39 -29.78 -3.32
N MET A 175 -23.44 -29.29 -2.66
CA MET A 175 -24.18 -29.92 -1.58
C MET A 175 -25.00 -31.11 -2.13
N TYR A 176 -24.32 -32.05 -2.81
CA TYR A 176 -24.94 -33.17 -3.53
C TYR A 176 -24.17 -34.50 -3.39
N SER A 177 -23.24 -34.64 -2.44
CA SER A 177 -22.50 -35.91 -2.24
C SER A 177 -22.85 -36.68 -0.96
N GLN A 178 -23.85 -36.28 -0.17
CA GLN A 178 -24.27 -37.02 1.04
C GLN A 178 -25.46 -37.97 0.86
N ILE A 179 -25.91 -38.26 -0.37
CA ILE A 179 -26.97 -39.27 -0.60
C ILE A 179 -26.43 -40.41 -1.47
N THR A 180 -25.52 -41.25 -0.95
CA THR A 180 -25.43 -42.67 -1.37
C THR A 180 -24.44 -43.45 -0.50
N ALA A 181 -24.94 -44.07 0.57
CA ALA A 181 -24.49 -45.37 1.05
C ALA A 181 -25.43 -45.83 2.18
N LEU A 182 -26.70 -46.12 1.83
CA LEU A 182 -27.51 -47.01 2.65
C LEU A 182 -26.93 -48.42 2.46
N PRO A 183 -26.43 -49.09 3.52
CA PRO A 183 -26.04 -50.48 3.40
C PRO A 183 -27.28 -51.32 3.13
N SER A 184 -27.39 -51.86 1.92
CA SER A 184 -28.34 -52.92 1.60
C SER A 184 -27.88 -54.21 2.28
N ASN A 185 -28.12 -54.34 3.59
CA ASN A 185 -28.02 -55.63 4.24
C ASN A 185 -29.42 -56.14 4.55
N SER A 186 -29.97 -56.81 3.55
CA SER A 186 -31.08 -57.73 3.70
C SER A 186 -30.68 -58.89 4.61
N SER A 187 -31.33 -59.00 5.76
CA SER A 187 -31.56 -60.28 6.43
C SER A 187 -32.98 -60.25 7.01
N PRO A 188 -33.86 -61.18 6.61
CA PRO A 188 -35.25 -61.23 7.05
C PRO A 188 -35.39 -62.04 8.35
N LEU A 189 -36.43 -61.75 9.12
CA LEU A 189 -36.97 -62.54 10.24
C LEU A 189 -36.08 -62.67 11.49
N GLU A 190 -36.40 -61.88 12.52
CA GLU A 190 -36.63 -62.45 13.86
C GLU A 190 -37.87 -61.81 14.48
N ILE A 191 -38.93 -62.62 14.52
CA ILE A 191 -40.14 -62.39 15.30
C ILE A 191 -39.73 -62.56 16.76
N VAL A 192 -39.74 -61.49 17.54
CA VAL A 192 -39.78 -61.60 19.00
C VAL A 192 -41.06 -60.93 19.49
N THR A 193 -42.06 -61.77 19.66
CA THR A 193 -43.23 -61.54 20.50
C THR A 193 -42.79 -61.17 21.92
N PHE A 194 -43.21 -60.01 22.41
CA PHE A 194 -43.35 -59.77 23.85
C PHE A 194 -44.84 -59.60 24.16
N LEU A 195 -45.43 -60.71 24.59
CA LEU A 195 -46.57 -60.73 25.49
C LEU A 195 -45.99 -60.98 26.88
N GLU A 196 -46.08 -60.00 27.75
CA GLU A 196 -46.48 -60.10 29.16
C GLU A 196 -46.72 -58.69 29.73
#